data_AF-A0A932XF53-F1
#
_entry.id   AF-A0A932XF53-F1
#
_cell.length_a   1.000
_cell.length_b   1.000
_cell.length_c   1.000
_cell.angle_alpha   90.00
_cell.angle_beta   90.00
_cell.angle_gamma   90.00
#
_symmetry.space_group_name_H-M   'P 1'
#
loop_
_entity.id
_entity.type
_entity.pdbx_description
1 polymer ?
#
loop_
_entity_poly.entity_id
_entity_poly.type
_entity_poly.pdbx_seq_one_letter_code
_entity_poly.pdbx_strand_id
1 'polypeptide(L)' 'LAAELAPYNIAVNGVKPAHPVLTEGFALQRSDADTSGWVSPDAMVKATLFLAAQDAAGVTGLVARDADLIEQYSL' A
#
# COMPACT_ATOMS: atom_id res chain seq x y z
N LEU A 1 -15.56 3.28 -7.77
CA LEU A 1 -15.41 1.92 -7.18
C LEU A 1 -15.77 1.83 -5.69
N ALA A 2 -15.08 2.48 -4.74
CA ALA A 2 -15.40 2.35 -3.31
C ALA A 2 -16.88 2.62 -2.97
N ALA A 3 -17.44 3.74 -3.46
CA ALA A 3 -18.85 4.07 -3.27
C ALA A 3 -19.82 3.08 -3.95
N GLU A 4 -19.43 2.49 -5.08
CA GLU A 4 -20.25 1.53 -5.82
C GLU A 4 -20.29 0.16 -5.14
N LEU A 5 -19.21 -0.24 -4.47
CA LEU A 5 -19.09 -1.55 -3.84
C LEU A 5 -19.43 -1.56 -2.34
N ALA A 6 -19.55 -0.39 -1.71
CA ALA A 6 -19.95 -0.27 -0.31
C ALA A 6 -21.27 -0.99 0.05
N PRO A 7 -22.34 -0.96 -0.77
CA PRO A 7 -23.57 -1.71 -0.48
C PRO A 7 -23.38 -3.24 -0.37
N TYR A 8 -22.26 -3.77 -0.86
CA TYR A 8 -21.90 -5.18 -0.79
C TYR A 8 -20.89 -5.49 0.33
N ASN A 9 -20.66 -4.55 1.25
CA ASN A 9 -19.69 -4.62 2.33
C ASN A 9 -18.23 -4.83 1.87
N ILE A 10 -17.85 -4.27 0.71
CA ILE A 10 -16.48 -4.37 0.18
C ILE A 10 -15.75 -3.03 0.39
N ALA A 11 -14.65 -3.07 1.12
CA ALA A 11 -13.70 -1.96 1.20
C ALA A 11 -12.85 -1.87 -0.07
N VAL A 12 -12.64 -0.66 -0.59
CA VAL A 12 -11.74 -0.43 -1.72
C VAL A 12 -10.83 0.74 -1.40
N ASN A 13 -9.52 0.50 -1.40
CA ASN A 13 -8.49 1.49 -1.08
C ASN A 13 -7.34 1.41 -2.08
N GLY A 14 -6.62 2.51 -2.24
CA GLY A 14 -5.34 2.58 -2.93
C GLY A 14 -4.20 2.82 -1.93
N VAL A 15 -3.16 1.99 -2.00
CA VAL A 15 -1.93 2.20 -1.24
C VAL A 15 -0.74 2.24 -2.20
N LYS A 16 0.19 3.14 -1.93
CA LYS A 16 1.46 3.27 -2.68
C LYS A 16 2.63 3.40 -1.71
N PRO A 17 3.83 2.98 -2.09
CA PRO A 17 4.98 3.11 -1.20
C PRO A 17 5.41 4.58 -1.09
N ALA A 18 5.85 5.00 0.10
CA ALA A 18 6.40 6.33 0.35
C ALA A 18 7.77 6.52 -0.30
N HIS A 19 8.53 5.43 -0.45
CA HIS A 19 9.85 5.39 -1.05
C HIS A 19 9.93 4.29 -2.12
N PRO A 20 10.87 4.34 -3.07
CA PRO A 20 11.04 3.27 -4.05
C PRO A 20 11.30 1.92 -3.37
N VAL A 21 10.59 0.88 -3.82
CA VAL A 21 10.75 -0.51 -3.39
C VAL A 21 11.33 -1.30 -4.55
N LEU A 22 12.37 -2.08 -4.30
CA LEU A 22 13.01 -2.87 -5.34
C LEU A 22 12.13 -4.07 -5.68
N THR A 23 11.76 -4.17 -6.96
CA THR A 23 11.01 -5.32 -7.50
C THR A 23 11.86 -6.07 -8.51
N GLU A 24 11.60 -7.36 -8.66
CA GLU A 24 12.31 -8.22 -9.64
C GLU A 24 12.20 -7.67 -11.07
N GLY A 25 11.01 -7.17 -11.44
CA GLY A 25 10.77 -6.57 -12.75
C GLY A 25 11.61 -5.31 -12.99
N PHE A 26 11.77 -4.47 -11.96
CA PHE A 26 12.64 -3.30 -12.07
C PHE A 26 14.12 -3.72 -12.18
N ALA A 27 14.57 -4.65 -11.35
CA ALA A 27 15.94 -5.15 -11.38
C ALA A 27 16.32 -5.76 -12.74
N LEU A 28 15.38 -6.43 -13.42
CA LEU A 28 15.59 -6.97 -14.77
C LEU A 28 15.73 -5.87 -15.83
N GLN A 29 14.93 -4.81 -15.73
CA GLN A 29 14.91 -3.73 -16.73
C GLN A 29 16.04 -2.72 -16.54
N ARG A 30 16.48 -2.52 -15.29
CA ARG A 30 17.43 -1.48 -14.87
C ARG A 30 18.45 -2.06 -13.90
N SER A 31 19.21 -3.04 -14.37
CA SER A 31 20.26 -3.70 -13.58
C SER A 31 21.41 -2.77 -13.18
N ASP A 32 21.51 -1.60 -13.81
CA ASP A 32 22.51 -0.56 -13.57
C ASP A 32 22.02 0.57 -12.64
N ALA A 33 20.77 0.53 -12.19
CA ALA A 33 20.22 1.58 -11.34
C ALA A 33 20.83 1.56 -9.93
N ASP A 34 21.13 2.75 -9.39
CA ASP A 34 21.46 2.91 -7.98
C ASP A 34 20.21 2.73 -7.12
N THR A 35 20.22 1.67 -6.31
CA THR A 35 19.13 1.30 -5.40
C THR A 35 19.52 1.44 -3.93
N SER A 36 20.65 2.07 -3.63
CA SER A 36 21.19 2.18 -2.27
C SER A 36 20.26 2.88 -1.26
N GLY A 37 19.37 3.75 -1.73
CA GLY A 37 18.37 4.46 -0.91
C GLY A 37 16.97 3.85 -0.93
N TRP A 38 16.78 2.67 -1.51
CA TRP A 38 15.46 2.05 -1.66
C TRP A 38 15.10 1.24 -0.42
N VAL A 39 13.80 1.09 -0.17
CA VAL A 39 13.29 0.46 1.05
C VAL A 39 12.80 -0.96 0.80
N SER A 40 12.72 -1.76 1.87
CA SER A 40 12.10 -3.08 1.83
C SER A 40 10.58 -2.96 1.59
N PRO A 41 9.91 -4.02 1.09
CA PRO A 41 8.46 -4.02 0.94
C PRO A 41 7.69 -4.10 2.27
N ASP A 42 8.35 -4.20 3.42
CA ASP A 42 7.70 -4.50 4.71
C ASP A 42 6.63 -3.48 5.10
N ALA A 43 6.88 -2.19 4.82
CA ALA A 43 5.93 -1.12 5.10
C ALA A 43 4.63 -1.30 4.27
N MET A 44 4.78 -1.57 2.98
CA MET A 44 3.66 -1.90 2.09
C MET A 44 2.92 -3.14 2.56
N VAL A 45 3.62 -4.18 3.04
CA VAL A 45 2.99 -5.41 3.57
C VAL A 45 2.11 -5.08 4.77
N LYS A 46 2.63 -4.36 5.77
CA LYS A 46 1.87 -3.96 6.95
C LYS A 46 0.64 -3.13 6.60
N ALA A 47 0.82 -2.11 5.78
CA ALA A 47 -0.27 -1.24 5.33
C ALA A 47 -1.34 -2.03 4.55
N THR A 48 -0.93 -2.95 3.68
CA THR A 48 -1.84 -3.78 2.89
C THR A 48 -2.61 -4.76 3.76
N LEU A 49 -1.96 -5.41 4.74
CA LEU A 49 -2.64 -6.31 5.68
C LEU A 49 -3.70 -5.56 6.51
N PHE A 50 -3.37 -4.35 6.99
CA PHE A 50 -4.33 -3.50 7.69
C PHE A 50 -5.54 -3.16 6.81
N LEU A 51 -5.32 -2.73 5.57
CA LEU A 51 -6.40 -2.39 4.63
C LEU A 51 -7.22 -3.62 4.20
N ALA A 52 -6.58 -4.79 4.08
CA ALA A 52 -7.26 -6.04 3.73
C ALA A 52 -8.18 -6.57 4.85
N ALA A 53 -7.94 -6.15 6.10
CA ALA A 53 -8.80 -6.46 7.23
C ALA A 53 -10.05 -5.55 7.34
N GLN A 54 -10.18 -4.55 6.47
CA GLN A 54 -11.29 -3.59 6.49
C GLN A 54 -12.50 -4.10 5.69
N ASP A 55 -13.67 -3.61 6.06
CA ASP A 55 -14.91 -3.72 5.30
C ASP A 55 -15.47 -2.31 4.98
N ALA A 56 -16.68 -2.25 4.40
CA ALA A 56 -17.25 -0.97 3.98
C ALA A 56 -17.63 -0.05 5.16
N ALA A 57 -17.66 -0.54 6.41
CA ALA A 57 -17.89 0.26 7.60
C ALA A 57 -16.59 0.77 8.25
N GLY A 58 -15.44 0.17 7.92
CA GLY A 58 -14.10 0.60 8.32
C GLY A 58 -13.47 1.61 7.36
N VAL A 59 -12.17 1.46 7.10
CA VAL A 59 -11.44 2.32 6.15
C VAL A 59 -11.75 1.89 4.70
N THR A 60 -12.38 2.78 3.94
CA THR A 60 -12.67 2.60 2.51
C THR A 60 -12.58 3.93 1.75
N GLY A 61 -12.26 3.90 0.46
CA GLY A 61 -12.12 5.08 -0.40
C GLY A 61 -10.84 5.89 -0.21
N LEU A 62 -9.87 5.37 0.53
CA LEU A 62 -8.61 6.05 0.82
C LEU A 62 -7.59 5.87 -0.31
N VAL A 63 -6.77 6.91 -0.55
CA VAL A 63 -5.51 6.80 -1.27
C VAL A 63 -4.40 7.30 -0.36
N ALA A 64 -3.51 6.43 0.09
CA ALA A 64 -2.48 6.76 1.08
C ALA A 64 -1.10 6.22 0.72
N ARG A 65 -0.08 6.76 1.38
CA ARG A 65 1.23 6.10 1.42
C ARG A 65 1.26 5.10 2.57
N ASP A 66 2.03 4.03 2.41
CA ASP A 66 2.29 3.04 3.45
C ASP A 66 2.76 3.65 4.78
N ALA A 67 3.72 4.58 4.74
CA ALA A 67 4.24 5.25 5.92
C ALA A 67 3.18 6.04 6.69
N ASP A 68 2.28 6.74 5.98
CA ASP A 68 1.19 7.51 6.59
C ASP A 68 0.22 6.58 7.34
N LEU A 69 -0.07 5.41 6.77
CA LEU A 69 -0.92 4.39 7.40
C LEU A 69 -0.26 3.78 8.64
N ILE A 70 1.04 3.48 8.56
CA ILE A 70 1.78 2.93 9.70
C ILE A 70 1.80 3.92 10.87
N GLU A 71 2.05 5.20 10.59
CA GLU A 71 2.04 6.26 11.61
C GLU A 71 0.62 6.45 12.19
N GLN A 72 -0.37 6.64 11.33
CA GLN A 72 -1.74 6.95 11.75
C GLN A 72 -2.39 5.83 12.56
N TYR A 73 -2.13 4.57 12.20
CA TYR A 73 -2.76 3.40 12.80
C TYR A 73 -1.82 2.58 13.69
N SER A 74 -0.60 3.04 13.93
CA SER A 74 0.40 2.40 14.80
C SER A 74 0.67 0.93 14.44
N LEU A 75 1.00 0.66 13.17
CA LEU A 75 1.18 -0.69 12.59
C LEU A 75 2.61 -1.28 12.70
#